data_AF-A0A822H1Q1-F1
#
_entry.id   AF-A0A822H1Q1-F1
#
_cell.length_a   1.000
_cell.length_b   1.000
_cell.length_c   1.000
_cell.angle_alpha   90.00
_cell.angle_beta   90.00
_cell.angle_gamma   90.00
#
_symmetry.space_group_name_H-M   'P 1'
#
loop_
_entity.id
_entity.type
_entity.pdbx_description
1 polymer ?
#
loop_
_entity_poly.entity_id
_entity_poly.type
_entity_poly.pdbx_seq_one_letter_code
_entity_poly.pdbx_strand_id
1 'polypeptide(L)'
;QREEFEKLQHSVGGLLSFNAFLSTSTDYAVTHLYAETILSATDTLAVFMKIDVKVENLGNNIFSDIGHLAHFTGETKYLFSMGTIFRITSVEQESNRIYYVKLMLTNDHDEQLTYLK
;
A
#
# COMPACT_ATOMS: atom_id res chain seq x y z
N GLN A 1 -2.56 15.37 -8.85
CA GLN A 1 -1.69 14.17 -8.84
C GLN A 1 -0.27 14.51 -8.38
N ARG A 2 0.42 15.50 -8.99
CA ARG A 2 1.76 15.90 -8.55
C ARG A 2 1.80 16.43 -7.10
N GLU A 3 0.94 17.37 -6.74
CA GLU A 3 0.89 17.90 -5.36
C GLU A 3 0.60 16.83 -4.29
N GLU A 4 -0.30 15.88 -4.60
CA GLU A 4 -0.60 14.74 -3.72
C GLU A 4 0.62 13.83 -3.54
N PHE A 5 1.38 13.61 -4.62
CA PHE A 5 2.60 12.83 -4.56
C PHE A 5 3.71 13.57 -3.78
N GLU A 6 3.87 14.87 -3.97
CA GLU A 6 4.82 15.68 -3.21
C GLU A 6 4.47 15.68 -1.71
N LYS A 7 3.18 15.82 -1.35
CA LYS A 7 2.72 15.65 0.04
C LYS A 7 3.10 14.27 0.58
N LEU A 8 2.92 13.22 -0.22
CA LEU A 8 3.28 11.86 0.18
C LEU A 8 4.79 11.71 0.44
N GLN A 9 5.64 12.32 -0.40
CA GLN A 9 7.09 12.36 -0.21
C GLN A 9 7.49 13.08 1.09
N HIS A 10 6.79 14.15 1.45
CA HIS A 10 7.01 14.87 2.71
C HIS A 10 6.39 14.20 3.94
N SER A 11 5.59 13.15 3.75
CA SER A 11 4.89 12.44 4.83
C SER A 11 5.60 11.15 5.27
N VAL A 12 6.84 10.91 4.85
CA VAL A 12 7.66 9.79 5.34
C VAL A 12 7.80 9.87 6.87
N GLY A 13 7.60 8.74 7.54
CA GLY A 13 7.48 8.65 8.99
C GLY A 13 6.10 8.97 9.52
N GLY A 14 5.16 9.46 8.70
CA GLY A 14 3.77 9.72 9.03
C GLY A 14 2.85 8.50 8.88
N LEU A 15 1.57 8.71 9.23
CA LEU A 15 0.51 7.70 9.12
C LEU A 15 -0.31 7.90 7.84
N LEU A 16 -0.71 6.80 7.23
CA LEU A 16 -1.59 6.75 6.07
C LEU A 16 -2.74 5.78 6.34
N SER A 17 -3.97 6.20 6.05
CA SER A 17 -5.15 5.34 6.12
C SER A 17 -6.03 5.58 4.91
N PHE A 18 -6.81 4.58 4.53
CA PHE A 18 -7.70 4.65 3.38
C PHE A 18 -9.16 4.56 3.84
N ASN A 19 -9.99 5.46 3.32
CA ASN A 19 -11.44 5.38 3.48
C ASN A 19 -12.07 4.48 2.41
N ALA A 20 -11.48 3.30 2.21
CA ALA A 20 -11.90 2.28 1.27
C ALA A 20 -11.25 0.94 1.67
N PHE A 21 -11.86 -0.17 1.26
CA PHE A 21 -11.19 -1.47 1.34
C PHE A 21 -10.01 -1.47 0.37
N LEU A 22 -8.87 -2.01 0.80
CA LEU A 22 -7.68 -2.12 -0.06
C LEU A 22 -7.54 -3.54 -0.53
N SER A 23 -7.78 -3.75 -1.83
CA SER A 23 -7.45 -5.00 -2.50
C SER A 23 -5.98 -4.96 -2.90
N THR A 24 -5.24 -6.00 -2.51
CA THR A 24 -3.80 -6.10 -2.70
C THR A 24 -3.45 -7.48 -3.24
N SER A 25 -2.31 -7.58 -3.90
CA SER A 25 -1.76 -8.84 -4.42
C SER A 25 -0.33 -9.02 -3.91
N THR A 26 0.06 -10.26 -3.67
CA THR A 26 1.48 -10.61 -3.47
C THR A 26 2.20 -10.88 -4.80
N ASP A 27 1.47 -10.92 -5.92
CA ASP A 27 2.03 -11.06 -7.25
C ASP A 27 2.54 -9.72 -7.78
N TYR A 28 3.87 -9.59 -7.83
CA TYR A 28 4.56 -8.43 -8.34
C TYR A 28 4.31 -8.21 -9.85
N ALA A 29 4.16 -9.27 -10.64
CA ALA A 29 3.98 -9.18 -12.09
C ALA A 29 2.64 -8.52 -12.44
N VAL A 30 1.57 -8.86 -11.70
CA VAL A 30 0.25 -8.22 -11.83
C VAL A 30 0.36 -6.71 -11.58
N THR A 31 1.11 -6.31 -10.56
CA THR A 31 1.32 -4.89 -10.23
C THR A 31 2.07 -4.15 -11.33
N HIS A 32 3.09 -4.78 -11.92
CA HIS A 32 3.87 -4.20 -13.01
C HIS A 32 3.04 -4.01 -14.29
N LEU A 33 2.19 -4.99 -14.62
CA LEU A 33 1.29 -4.92 -15.78
C LEU A 33 0.36 -3.70 -15.70
N TYR A 34 -0.15 -3.38 -14.50
CA TYR A 34 -0.95 -2.17 -14.29
C TYR A 34 -0.14 -0.88 -14.52
N ALA A 35 1.11 -0.80 -14.04
CA ALA A 35 1.95 0.37 -14.32
C ALA A 35 2.22 0.55 -15.80
N GLU A 36 2.61 -0.51 -16.52
CA GLU A 36 2.90 -0.42 -17.95
C GLU A 36 1.71 0.14 -18.74
N THR A 37 0.50 -0.30 -18.38
CA THR A 37 -0.75 0.19 -18.96
C THR A 37 -0.92 1.69 -18.71
N ILE A 38 -0.70 2.15 -17.47
CA ILE A 38 -0.90 3.54 -17.07
C ILE A 38 0.18 4.47 -17.63
N LEU A 39 1.43 4.01 -17.71
CA LEU A 39 2.59 4.78 -18.17
C LEU A 39 2.63 5.00 -19.69
N SER A 40 1.76 4.31 -20.43
CA SER A 40 1.50 4.57 -21.85
C SER A 40 0.92 5.97 -22.11
N ALA A 41 0.31 6.59 -21.09
CA ALA A 41 -0.12 7.98 -21.12
C ALA A 41 1.04 8.95 -20.86
N THR A 42 1.02 10.09 -21.55
CA THR A 42 1.95 11.19 -21.32
C THR A 42 1.60 11.91 -20.02
N ASP A 43 2.61 12.11 -19.15
CA ASP A 43 2.54 12.86 -17.86
C ASP A 43 1.94 12.12 -16.64
N THR A 44 1.78 10.80 -16.70
CA THR A 44 1.39 9.99 -15.53
C THR A 44 2.60 9.42 -14.79
N LEU A 45 2.51 9.38 -13.46
CA LEU A 45 3.42 8.64 -12.58
C LEU A 45 2.72 7.38 -12.06
N ALA A 46 3.45 6.27 -11.96
CA ALA A 46 2.98 5.06 -11.31
C ALA A 46 3.55 4.98 -9.88
N VAL A 47 2.67 4.69 -8.91
CA VAL A 47 3.04 4.53 -7.51
C VAL A 47 2.67 3.12 -7.07
N PHE A 48 3.67 2.32 -6.66
CA PHE A 48 3.44 1.02 -6.05
C PHE A 48 3.51 1.15 -4.54
N MET A 49 2.41 0.82 -3.89
CA MET A 49 2.35 0.72 -2.43
C MET A 49 2.81 -0.68 -2.03
N LYS A 50 4.01 -0.77 -1.48
CA LYS A 50 4.56 -2.03 -0.96
C LYS A 50 4.25 -2.12 0.52
N ILE A 51 3.41 -3.08 0.90
CA ILE A 51 2.96 -3.24 2.28
C ILE A 51 3.75 -4.36 2.95
N ASP A 52 4.55 -3.98 3.95
CA ASP A 52 5.23 -4.90 4.83
C ASP A 52 4.32 -5.25 6.01
N VAL A 53 3.97 -6.52 6.11
CA VAL A 53 3.17 -7.07 7.21
C VAL A 53 4.08 -7.93 8.07
N LYS A 54 4.30 -7.51 9.31
CA LYS A 54 4.99 -8.33 10.31
C LYS A 54 3.97 -9.08 11.15
N VAL A 55 4.27 -10.34 11.47
CA VAL A 55 3.39 -11.20 12.28
C VAL A 55 3.04 -10.55 13.62
N GLU A 56 4.01 -9.86 14.23
CA GLU A 56 3.84 -9.12 15.49
C GLU A 56 2.84 -7.94 15.40
N ASN A 57 2.53 -7.48 14.19
CA ASN A 57 1.61 -6.36 13.94
C ASN A 57 0.21 -6.80 13.52
N LEU A 58 -0.06 -8.11 13.45
CA LEU A 58 -1.32 -8.64 12.90
C LEU A 58 -2.57 -8.33 13.75
N GLY A 59 -2.41 -8.02 15.04
CA GLY A 59 -3.51 -7.62 15.93
C GLY A 59 -4.76 -8.49 15.80
N ASN A 60 -5.94 -7.88 15.97
CA ASN A 60 -7.22 -8.51 15.63
C ASN A 60 -7.48 -8.37 14.12
N ASN A 61 -6.91 -9.26 13.32
CA ASN A 61 -7.21 -9.54 11.90
C ASN A 61 -7.82 -8.37 11.09
N ILE A 62 -6.96 -7.46 10.62
CA ILE A 62 -7.37 -6.27 9.86
C ILE A 62 -7.48 -6.56 8.34
N PHE A 63 -7.04 -7.75 7.90
CA PHE A 63 -7.14 -8.21 6.51
C PHE A 63 -7.46 -9.69 6.40
N SER A 64 -7.99 -10.07 5.22
CA SER A 64 -8.37 -11.44 4.89
C SER A 64 -7.77 -11.88 3.57
N ASP A 65 -7.38 -13.16 3.47
CA ASP A 65 -7.09 -13.81 2.20
C ASP A 65 -8.40 -14.10 1.45
N ILE A 66 -8.52 -13.49 0.28
CA ILE A 66 -9.66 -13.61 -0.63
C ILE A 66 -9.24 -14.21 -1.98
N GLY A 67 -8.09 -14.89 -2.05
CA GLY A 67 -7.61 -15.56 -3.27
C GLY A 67 -8.62 -16.58 -3.82
N HIS A 68 -9.40 -17.21 -2.94
CA HIS A 68 -10.50 -18.11 -3.33
C HIS A 68 -11.66 -17.41 -4.07
N LEU A 69 -11.77 -16.08 -3.95
CA LEU A 69 -12.73 -15.24 -4.67
C LEU A 69 -12.12 -14.58 -5.91
N ALA A 70 -10.83 -14.82 -6.18
CA ALA A 70 -10.16 -14.21 -7.31
C ALA A 70 -10.70 -14.76 -8.63
N HIS A 71 -10.79 -13.88 -9.64
CA HIS A 71 -11.27 -14.24 -10.97
C HIS A 71 -10.33 -15.23 -11.68
N PHE A 72 -9.04 -15.24 -11.30
CA PHE A 72 -8.04 -16.15 -11.87
C PHE A 72 -7.54 -17.12 -10.80
N THR A 73 -7.56 -18.40 -11.12
CA THR A 73 -7.05 -19.47 -10.26
C THR A 73 -5.55 -19.26 -10.00
N GLY A 74 -5.16 -19.21 -8.72
CA GLY A 74 -3.76 -19.01 -8.32
C GLY A 74 -3.38 -17.56 -8.00
N GLU A 75 -4.28 -16.58 -8.20
CA GLU A 75 -4.08 -15.23 -7.66
C GLU A 75 -4.18 -15.23 -6.14
N THR A 76 -3.14 -14.73 -5.48
CA THR A 76 -3.17 -14.46 -4.04
C THR A 76 -3.61 -13.02 -3.85
N LYS A 77 -4.79 -12.82 -3.25
CA LYS A 77 -5.36 -11.49 -2.99
C LYS A 77 -5.66 -11.33 -1.52
N TYR A 78 -5.22 -10.21 -0.95
CA TYR A 78 -5.54 -9.83 0.42
C TYR A 78 -6.37 -8.55 0.41
N LEU A 79 -7.40 -8.51 1.28
CA LEU A 79 -8.28 -7.36 1.43
C LEU A 79 -8.11 -6.76 2.82
N PHE A 80 -7.63 -5.53 2.90
CA PHE A 80 -7.59 -4.78 4.16
C PHE A 80 -8.89 -4.01 4.36
N SER A 81 -9.34 -3.97 5.62
CA SER A 81 -10.53 -3.24 6.01
C SER A 81 -10.36 -1.73 5.87
N MET A 82 -11.47 -1.02 5.68
CA MET A 82 -11.49 0.45 5.73
C MET A 82 -10.90 0.94 7.06
N GLY A 83 -10.13 2.03 7.01
CA GLY A 83 -9.51 2.59 8.21
C GLY A 83 -8.28 1.82 8.71
N THR A 84 -7.79 0.82 7.96
CA THR A 84 -6.45 0.25 8.22
C THR A 84 -5.41 1.36 8.16
N ILE A 85 -4.53 1.39 9.16
CA ILE A 85 -3.49 2.40 9.31
C ILE A 85 -2.13 1.78 8.96
N PHE A 86 -1.34 2.53 8.20
CA PHE A 86 0.00 2.19 7.79
C PHE A 86 0.97 3.32 8.14
N ARG A 87 2.21 2.96 8.46
CA ARG A 87 3.34 3.88 8.57
C ARG A 87 3.99 4.00 7.21
N ILE A 88 4.20 5.22 6.70
CA ILE A 88 5.00 5.44 5.49
C ILE A 88 6.47 5.32 5.89
N THR A 89 7.15 4.28 5.45
CA THR A 89 8.56 4.03 5.82
C THR A 89 9.54 4.65 4.84
N SER A 90 9.20 4.67 3.54
CA SER A 90 9.97 5.42 2.53
C SER A 90 9.17 5.69 1.26
N VAL A 91 9.63 6.67 0.49
CA VAL A 91 9.20 6.92 -0.89
C VAL A 91 10.45 6.94 -1.76
N GLU A 92 10.58 5.95 -2.63
CA GLU A 92 11.78 5.70 -3.44
C GLU A 92 11.42 5.66 -4.91
N GLN A 93 12.27 6.21 -5.78
CA GLN A 93 12.11 6.05 -7.21
C GLN A 93 12.72 4.71 -7.65
N GLU A 94 11.93 3.84 -8.26
CA GLU A 94 12.41 2.56 -8.78
C GLU A 94 12.96 2.73 -10.20
N SER A 95 12.21 3.41 -11.06
CA SER A 95 12.58 3.64 -12.45
C SER A 95 11.94 4.92 -12.98
N ASN A 96 12.07 5.19 -14.29
CA ASN A 96 11.51 6.39 -14.88
C ASN A 96 9.98 6.43 -14.69
N ARG A 97 9.50 7.36 -13.86
CA ARG A 97 8.08 7.56 -13.51
C ARG A 97 7.45 6.45 -12.64
N ILE A 98 8.22 5.50 -12.11
CA ILE A 98 7.73 4.49 -11.15
C ILE A 98 8.34 4.76 -9.78
N TYR A 99 7.47 4.88 -8.78
CA TYR A 99 7.85 5.09 -7.38
C TYR A 99 7.31 3.99 -6.49
N TYR A 100 8.11 3.58 -5.52
CA TYR A 100 7.70 2.71 -4.43
C TYR A 100 7.43 3.53 -3.19
N VAL A 101 6.24 3.35 -2.65
CA VAL A 101 5.86 3.85 -1.33
C VAL A 101 5.82 2.65 -0.42
N LYS A 102 6.82 2.54 0.45
CA LYS A 102 6.89 1.45 1.42
C LYS A 102 6.01 1.82 2.60
N LEU A 103 5.10 0.90 2.94
CA LEU A 103 4.12 1.01 4.00
C LEU A 103 4.36 -0.13 4.98
N MET A 104 4.32 0.15 6.27
CA MET A 104 4.34 -0.88 7.31
C MET A 104 3.00 -0.89 8.01
N LEU A 105 2.37 -2.07 8.13
CA LEU A 105 1.15 -2.21 8.92
C LEU A 105 1.45 -1.84 10.39
N THR A 106 0.72 -0.88 10.95
CA THR A 106 0.88 -0.45 12.34
C THR A 106 0.19 -1.39 13.33
N ASN A 107 0.52 -1.31 14.60
CA ASN A 107 -0.13 -2.06 15.68
C ASN A 107 -0.46 -1.13 16.87
N ASP A 108 -1.03 -1.68 17.94
CA ASP A 108 -1.39 -0.91 19.14
C ASP A 108 -0.21 -0.27 19.90
N HIS A 109 1.02 -0.67 19.57
CA HIS A 109 2.26 -0.16 20.15
C HIS A 109 2.95 0.89 19.27
N ASP A 110 2.34 1.28 18.15
CA ASP A 110 2.85 2.38 17.35
C ASP A 110 2.77 3.69 18.16
N GLU A 111 3.94 4.31 18.38
CA GLU A 111 4.07 5.45 19.28
C GLU A 111 3.11 6.60 18.92
N GLN A 112 2.92 6.92 17.64
CA GLN A 112 2.01 8.01 17.25
C GLN A 112 0.53 7.63 17.43
N LEU A 113 0.18 6.36 17.27
CA LEU A 113 -1.19 5.90 17.55
C LEU A 113 -1.52 5.98 19.05
N THR A 114 -0.54 5.78 19.93
CA THR A 114 -0.77 5.90 21.38
C THR A 114 -1.12 7.32 21.83
N TYR A 115 -0.68 8.35 21.10
CA TYR A 115 -1.05 9.76 21.38
C TYR A 115 -2.41 10.18 20.82
N LEU A 116 -3.06 9.33 20.01
CA LEU A 116 -4.36 9.60 19.38
C LEU A 116 -5.54 8.91 20.07
N LYS A 117 -5.27 8.06 21.07
CA LYS A 117 -6.26 7.38 21.91
C LYS A 117 -6.52 8.18 23.19
#